data_AF-A0A1H6YZX8-F1
#
_entry.id   AF-A0A1H6YZX8-F1
#
_cell.length_a   1.000
_cell.length_b   1.000
_cell.length_c   1.000
_cell.angle_alpha   90.00
_cell.angle_beta   90.00
_cell.angle_gamma   90.00
#
_symmetry.space_group_name_H-M   'P 1'
#
loop_
_entity.id
_entity.type
_entity.pdbx_description
1 polymer ?
#
loop_
_entity_poly.entity_id
_entity_poly.type
_entity_poly.pdbx_seq_one_letter_code
_entity_poly.pdbx_strand_id
1 'polypeptide(L)'
;MQTTTLRVRVSTPSGLPAAGASVTARLSDVGISLVDGYIDRSQVEAVADAEGVAELVLWPSAVGMTGVEYRITARGSDGARLLDELVTVPESGIEVWLHDIVMLPAPTPKPYDEASIALIQQNRIQAADAATNAVEARDAAQAHAIEAASNIAAAQTLRVEAQTAALAAADAAEAAESAHQAAELSSQVAAQSESAATASAQEAAESAAGAQAATQSALSLFGGLEAVQAAVAAAEDDAAAAATSRTAVEDASVAAGSSATAAQQSAVLAQTRAGAAQISANDASAAAGAAAADRAAVAADRTAVLGVAAQVSADRMATEAAAEDAVEAATASLDRSADLIVHAENLRSEIDADRVAAEAARTGAESLYGDLAAIDEAVQLTYANRLQSDLLFTVHAARSLALLTEAAEHAERSDEASQQAQSHSAAAQAWADEAQESAVAAEATVGVVAASALTADANAQAAAQSEAQAEASRQAADAAASHASQQQTAAAGHAGVAAAERGAAETARTAAETAASGAEALYGDLTAIDEAVQLTYANRAIVDVALTNNLIVLTTR
;
A
#
# COMPACT_ATOMS: atom_id res chain seq x y z
N MET A 1 29.37 -30.47 -37.41
CA MET A 1 28.79 -30.77 -38.74
C MET A 1 28.63 -32.27 -38.84
N GLN A 2 27.41 -32.78 -39.05
CA GLN A 2 27.21 -34.22 -39.24
C GLN A 2 27.51 -34.57 -40.70
N THR A 3 28.63 -35.25 -40.92
CA THR A 3 28.92 -35.95 -42.17
C THR A 3 28.30 -37.34 -42.11
N THR A 4 27.84 -37.86 -43.25
CA THR A 4 27.31 -39.22 -43.34
C THR A 4 28.36 -40.14 -43.96
N THR A 5 28.65 -41.25 -43.28
CA THR A 5 29.55 -42.28 -43.78
C THR A 5 28.78 -43.18 -44.76
N LEU A 6 29.18 -43.14 -46.02
CA LEU A 6 28.65 -43.94 -47.10
C LEU A 6 29.56 -45.13 -47.39
N ARG A 7 29.01 -46.35 -47.29
CA ARG A 7 29.73 -47.60 -47.61
C ARG A 7 29.37 -48.10 -49.00
N VAL A 8 30.39 -48.39 -49.78
CA VAL A 8 30.28 -48.86 -51.16
C VAL A 8 30.90 -50.25 -51.25
N ARG A 9 30.07 -51.29 -51.48
CA ARG A 9 30.58 -52.62 -51.82
C ARG A 9 30.78 -52.71 -53.33
N VAL A 10 32.02 -52.89 -53.74
CA VAL A 10 32.43 -53.06 -55.14
C VAL A 10 32.74 -54.52 -55.39
N SER A 11 32.09 -55.10 -56.39
CA SER A 11 32.34 -56.48 -56.82
C SER A 11 32.65 -56.49 -58.31
N THR A 12 33.50 -57.42 -58.72
CA THR A 12 33.78 -57.70 -60.13
C THR A 12 32.55 -58.31 -60.81
N PRO A 13 32.48 -58.35 -62.16
CA PRO A 13 31.35 -58.99 -62.86
C PRO A 13 31.14 -60.48 -62.53
N SER A 14 32.16 -61.16 -61.98
CA SER A 14 32.06 -62.55 -61.52
C SER A 14 31.48 -62.68 -60.10
N GLY A 15 31.13 -61.57 -59.45
CA GLY A 15 30.62 -61.52 -58.08
C GLY A 15 31.68 -61.60 -56.98
N LEU A 16 32.97 -61.63 -57.34
CA LEU A 16 34.07 -61.59 -56.35
C LEU A 16 34.33 -60.16 -55.89
N PRO A 17 34.67 -59.93 -54.60
CA PRO A 17 35.09 -58.63 -54.09
C PRO A 17 36.20 -57.98 -54.92
N ALA A 18 36.02 -56.71 -55.28
CA ALA A 18 37.01 -55.96 -56.05
C ALA A 18 38.00 -55.25 -55.12
N ALA A 19 38.83 -56.03 -54.44
CA ALA A 19 39.83 -55.48 -53.52
C ALA A 19 40.81 -54.55 -54.24
N GLY A 20 41.10 -53.39 -53.64
CA GLY A 20 41.95 -52.35 -54.22
C GLY A 20 41.27 -51.49 -55.31
N ALA A 21 39.96 -51.63 -55.52
CA ALA A 21 39.22 -50.72 -56.40
C ALA A 21 39.21 -49.29 -55.84
N SER A 22 39.43 -48.28 -56.68
CA SER A 22 39.29 -46.88 -56.28
C SER A 22 37.85 -46.41 -56.44
N VAL A 23 37.29 -45.84 -55.37
CA VAL A 23 35.95 -45.26 -55.34
C VAL A 23 36.08 -43.77 -55.12
N THR A 24 35.50 -42.99 -56.02
CA THR A 24 35.54 -41.52 -55.97
C THR A 24 34.14 -40.97 -55.92
N ALA A 25 33.89 -40.00 -55.06
CA ALA A 25 32.64 -39.28 -54.95
C ALA A 25 32.89 -37.80 -55.21
N ARG A 26 32.17 -37.25 -56.18
CA ARG A 26 32.28 -35.84 -56.56
C ARG A 26 30.90 -35.22 -56.66
N LEU A 27 30.72 -34.05 -56.07
CA LEU A 27 29.47 -33.30 -56.22
C LEU A 27 29.22 -32.96 -57.69
N SER A 28 28.00 -33.22 -58.17
CA SER A 28 27.58 -32.94 -59.55
C SER A 28 27.55 -31.44 -59.84
N ASP A 29 27.17 -30.65 -58.83
CA ASP A 29 27.24 -29.20 -58.83
C ASP A 29 27.74 -28.65 -57.49
N VAL A 30 27.88 -27.34 -57.39
CA VAL A 30 28.25 -26.63 -56.18
C VAL A 30 27.14 -26.72 -55.14
N GLY A 31 27.49 -27.08 -53.90
CA GLY A 31 26.56 -27.03 -52.76
C GLY A 31 26.61 -25.69 -52.02
N ILE A 32 25.47 -25.26 -51.46
CA ILE A 32 25.42 -24.10 -50.54
C ILE A 32 24.85 -24.54 -49.19
N SER A 33 25.75 -24.53 -48.20
CA SER A 33 25.56 -24.46 -46.75
C SER A 33 24.76 -23.24 -46.26
N LEU A 34 23.59 -23.39 -45.63
CA LEU A 34 23.00 -22.30 -44.81
C LEU A 34 23.87 -21.96 -43.59
N VAL A 35 24.66 -22.92 -43.11
CA VAL A 35 25.51 -22.77 -41.92
C VAL A 35 26.95 -22.39 -42.31
N ASP A 36 27.49 -23.01 -43.37
CA ASP A 36 28.93 -22.95 -43.67
C ASP A 36 29.27 -22.33 -45.05
N GLY A 37 28.27 -21.89 -45.80
CA GLY A 37 28.47 -21.23 -47.10
C GLY A 37 28.80 -22.21 -48.24
N TYR A 38 29.71 -21.82 -49.13
CA TYR A 38 29.97 -22.53 -50.39
C TYR A 38 30.72 -23.85 -50.17
N ILE A 39 30.12 -24.96 -50.60
CA ILE A 39 30.75 -26.28 -50.60
C ILE A 39 31.35 -26.50 -51.99
N ASP A 40 32.67 -26.50 -52.05
CA ASP A 40 33.43 -26.70 -53.29
C ASP A 40 33.25 -28.14 -53.82
N ARG A 41 33.43 -28.34 -55.13
CA ARG A 41 33.37 -29.63 -55.85
C ARG A 41 34.53 -30.57 -55.51
N SER A 42 34.94 -30.56 -54.25
CA SER A 42 35.96 -31.44 -53.69
C SER A 42 35.58 -32.90 -53.96
N GLN A 43 36.57 -33.65 -54.41
CA GLN A 43 36.45 -35.08 -54.70
C GLN A 43 36.95 -35.84 -53.47
N VAL A 44 36.12 -36.75 -52.96
CA VAL A 44 36.49 -37.67 -51.89
C VAL A 44 36.84 -39.00 -52.52
N GLU A 45 38.00 -39.56 -52.17
CA GLU A 45 38.47 -40.83 -52.71
C GLU A 45 38.67 -41.84 -51.57
N ALA A 46 38.31 -43.09 -51.83
CA ALA A 46 38.55 -44.22 -50.95
C ALA A 46 38.99 -45.44 -51.78
N VAL A 47 39.70 -46.37 -51.16
CA VAL A 47 40.13 -47.62 -51.79
C VAL A 47 39.41 -48.77 -51.10
N ALA A 48 38.84 -49.67 -51.89
CA ALA A 48 38.13 -50.84 -51.39
C ALA A 48 39.08 -51.82 -50.69
N ASP A 49 38.69 -52.32 -49.52
CA ASP A 49 39.42 -53.29 -48.72
C ASP A 49 39.40 -54.72 -49.32
N ALA A 50 39.88 -55.72 -48.56
CA ALA A 50 39.93 -57.11 -49.03
C ALA A 50 38.54 -57.71 -49.29
N GLU A 51 37.52 -57.19 -48.61
CA GLU A 51 36.10 -57.52 -48.76
C GLU A 51 35.41 -56.70 -49.86
N GLY A 52 36.15 -55.83 -50.56
CA GLY A 52 35.65 -54.99 -51.63
C GLY A 52 34.81 -53.83 -51.13
N VAL A 53 34.94 -53.41 -49.87
CA VAL A 53 34.18 -52.31 -49.27
C VAL A 53 35.05 -51.06 -49.19
N ALA A 54 34.51 -49.93 -49.66
CA ALA A 54 35.10 -48.60 -49.52
C ALA A 54 34.19 -47.70 -48.67
N GLU A 55 34.78 -46.86 -47.84
CA GLU A 55 34.06 -45.93 -46.97
C GLU A 55 34.34 -44.49 -47.38
N LEU A 56 33.29 -43.73 -47.64
CA LEU A 56 33.34 -42.34 -48.05
C LEU A 56 32.62 -41.49 -47.00
N VAL A 57 33.29 -40.47 -46.46
CA VAL A 57 32.65 -39.52 -45.53
C VAL A 57 32.18 -38.33 -46.35
N LEU A 58 30.86 -38.23 -46.55
CA LEU A 58 30.24 -37.26 -47.45
C LEU A 58 29.32 -36.29 -46.71
N TRP A 59 29.06 -35.15 -47.34
CA TRP A 59 28.07 -34.19 -46.88
C TRP A 59 26.66 -34.69 -47.19
N PRO A 60 25.70 -34.59 -46.26
CA PRO A 60 24.30 -34.85 -46.57
C PRO A 60 23.78 -33.88 -47.63
N SER A 61 23.15 -34.42 -48.67
CA SER A 61 22.57 -33.67 -49.78
C SER A 61 21.33 -32.85 -49.39
N ALA A 62 20.62 -33.22 -48.31
CA ALA A 62 19.40 -32.57 -47.84
C ALA A 62 19.63 -31.24 -47.09
N VAL A 63 20.87 -30.95 -46.69
CA VAL A 63 21.23 -29.76 -45.90
C VAL A 63 21.46 -28.52 -46.81
N GLY A 64 21.56 -28.71 -48.13
CA GLY A 64 21.75 -27.64 -49.11
C GLY A 64 20.45 -27.18 -49.78
N MET A 65 20.39 -25.90 -50.18
CA MET A 65 19.20 -25.31 -50.85
C MET A 65 18.88 -25.87 -52.24
N THR A 66 19.81 -26.61 -52.87
CA THR A 66 19.76 -26.89 -54.32
C THR A 66 19.61 -28.37 -54.69
N GLY A 67 19.43 -29.28 -53.72
CA GLY A 67 19.25 -30.71 -54.03
C GLY A 67 20.47 -31.33 -54.74
N VAL A 68 21.66 -31.15 -54.16
CA VAL A 68 22.93 -31.54 -54.80
C VAL A 68 23.19 -33.03 -54.69
N GLU A 69 23.57 -33.67 -55.79
CA GLU A 69 23.88 -35.10 -55.88
C GLU A 69 25.38 -35.37 -55.93
N TYR A 70 25.81 -36.53 -55.46
CA TYR A 70 27.15 -37.04 -55.64
C TYR A 70 27.21 -37.99 -56.83
N ARG A 71 28.12 -37.73 -57.77
CA ARG A 71 28.53 -38.71 -58.77
C ARG A 71 29.58 -39.63 -58.15
N ILE A 72 29.22 -40.89 -57.95
CA ILE A 72 30.08 -41.92 -57.36
C ILE A 72 30.57 -42.83 -58.48
N THR A 73 31.89 -42.89 -58.66
CA THR A 73 32.52 -43.78 -59.64
C THR A 73 33.46 -44.76 -58.96
N ALA A 74 33.34 -46.04 -59.29
CA ALA A 74 34.26 -47.08 -58.84
C ALA A 74 35.05 -47.64 -60.03
N ARG A 75 36.37 -47.78 -59.88
CA ARG A 75 37.26 -48.39 -60.87
C ARG A 75 38.04 -49.54 -60.23
N GLY A 76 38.12 -50.67 -60.92
CA GLY A 76 38.94 -51.81 -60.51
C GLY A 76 40.43 -51.44 -60.43
N SER A 77 41.22 -52.30 -59.79
CA SER A 77 42.69 -52.14 -59.73
C SER A 77 43.36 -52.22 -61.10
N ASP A 78 42.68 -52.80 -62.09
CA ASP A 78 43.04 -52.83 -63.51
C ASP A 78 42.62 -51.54 -64.28
N GLY A 79 41.95 -50.60 -63.60
CA GLY A 79 41.43 -49.36 -64.17
C GLY A 79 40.08 -49.48 -64.86
N ALA A 80 39.47 -50.67 -64.93
CA ALA A 80 38.17 -50.89 -65.53
C ALA A 80 37.07 -50.19 -64.71
N ARG A 81 36.10 -49.55 -65.37
CA ARG A 81 34.99 -48.88 -64.68
C ARG A 81 33.97 -49.92 -64.21
N LEU A 82 33.73 -49.97 -62.89
CA LEU A 82 32.82 -50.91 -62.24
C LEU A 82 31.48 -50.25 -61.86
N LEU A 83 31.48 -48.96 -61.50
CA LEU A 83 30.28 -48.20 -61.11
C LEU A 83 30.39 -46.74 -61.55
N ASP A 84 29.28 -46.12 -61.91
CA ASP A 84 29.16 -44.68 -62.23
C ASP A 84 27.71 -44.22 -62.06
N GLU A 85 27.35 -43.75 -60.87
CA GLU A 85 25.97 -43.40 -60.49
C GLU A 85 25.88 -42.02 -59.84
N LEU A 86 24.72 -41.38 -59.96
CA LEU A 86 24.37 -40.16 -59.23
C LEU A 86 23.49 -40.52 -58.03
N VAL A 87 23.86 -40.03 -56.85
CA VAL A 87 23.21 -40.42 -55.59
C VAL A 87 23.01 -39.22 -54.68
N THR A 88 21.82 -39.16 -54.07
CA THR A 88 21.53 -38.21 -52.98
C THR A 88 21.89 -38.85 -51.63
N VAL A 89 22.80 -38.22 -50.88
CA VAL A 89 23.24 -38.73 -49.58
C VAL A 89 22.29 -38.22 -48.49
N PRO A 90 21.58 -39.07 -47.73
CA PRO A 90 20.67 -38.63 -46.68
C PRO A 90 21.45 -38.11 -45.46
N GLU A 91 20.82 -37.27 -44.63
CA GLU A 91 21.37 -36.92 -43.32
C GLU A 91 21.17 -38.08 -42.36
N SER A 92 22.27 -38.74 -42.01
CA SER A 92 22.26 -39.91 -41.13
C SER A 92 23.47 -39.92 -40.22
N GLY A 93 23.23 -40.13 -38.92
CA GLY A 93 24.24 -40.40 -37.91
C GLY A 93 24.73 -41.86 -37.89
N ILE A 94 24.14 -42.74 -38.73
CA ILE A 94 24.55 -44.13 -38.93
C ILE A 94 25.11 -44.34 -40.34
N GLU A 95 25.94 -45.36 -40.50
CA GLU A 95 26.50 -45.77 -41.81
C GLU A 95 25.38 -46.12 -42.79
N VAL A 96 25.49 -45.59 -44.00
CA VAL A 96 24.52 -45.81 -45.09
C VAL A 96 25.19 -46.61 -46.18
N TRP A 97 24.52 -47.62 -46.74
CA TRP A 97 25.05 -48.37 -47.87
C TRP A 97 24.59 -47.78 -49.20
N LEU A 98 25.50 -47.68 -50.17
CA LEU A 98 25.20 -47.10 -51.50
C LEU A 98 24.07 -47.83 -52.23
N HIS A 99 24.02 -49.16 -52.11
CA HIS A 99 22.99 -49.97 -52.78
C HIS A 99 21.59 -49.73 -52.22
N ASP A 100 21.48 -49.28 -50.97
CA ASP A 100 20.18 -48.98 -50.35
C ASP A 100 19.63 -47.64 -50.82
N ILE A 101 20.50 -46.69 -51.19
CA ILE A 101 20.09 -45.32 -51.54
C ILE A 101 20.06 -45.04 -53.04
N VAL A 102 20.79 -45.80 -53.87
CA VAL A 102 20.82 -45.61 -55.33
C VAL A 102 19.45 -45.89 -56.00
N MET A 103 18.58 -46.64 -55.33
CA MET A 103 17.23 -46.98 -55.80
C MET A 103 16.15 -46.03 -55.27
N LEU A 104 16.50 -45.11 -54.36
CA LEU A 104 15.54 -44.16 -53.81
C LEU A 104 15.39 -42.98 -54.77
N PRO A 105 14.16 -42.54 -55.10
CA PRO A 105 13.97 -41.31 -55.85
C PRO A 105 14.62 -40.15 -55.07
N ALA A 106 15.25 -39.22 -55.78
CA ALA A 106 15.83 -38.04 -55.15
C ALA A 106 14.76 -37.37 -54.26
N PRO A 107 15.04 -37.11 -52.97
CA PRO A 107 14.12 -36.40 -52.10
C PRO A 107 13.90 -35.03 -52.72
N THR A 108 12.78 -34.84 -53.40
CA THR A 108 12.40 -33.52 -53.92
C THR A 108 12.14 -32.62 -52.72
N PRO A 109 12.99 -31.62 -52.43
CA PRO A 109 12.60 -30.61 -51.47
C PRO A 109 11.41 -29.90 -52.10
N LYS A 110 10.21 -30.09 -51.55
CA LYS A 110 9.04 -29.31 -51.98
C LYS A 110 9.42 -27.85 -51.67
N PRO A 111 9.53 -26.96 -52.68
CA PRO A 111 9.76 -25.55 -52.40
C PRO A 111 8.63 -25.07 -51.50
N TYR A 112 8.96 -24.39 -50.40
CA TYR A 112 7.94 -23.69 -49.61
C TYR A 112 7.17 -22.79 -50.57
N ASP A 113 5.86 -22.99 -50.67
CA ASP A 113 5.04 -22.12 -51.48
C ASP A 113 5.06 -20.70 -50.90
N GLU A 114 4.75 -19.73 -51.76
CA GLU A 114 4.75 -18.31 -51.40
C GLU A 114 3.79 -18.03 -50.23
N ALA A 115 2.72 -18.83 -50.11
CA ALA A 115 1.76 -18.77 -49.01
C ALA A 115 2.39 -19.14 -47.65
N SER A 116 3.17 -20.20 -47.58
CA SER A 116 3.85 -20.64 -46.36
C SER A 116 4.89 -19.61 -45.89
N ILE A 117 5.63 -19.02 -46.83
CA ILE A 117 6.60 -17.95 -46.52
C ILE A 117 5.87 -16.72 -45.98
N ALA A 118 4.75 -16.32 -46.59
CA ALA A 118 3.95 -15.19 -46.12
C ALA A 118 3.38 -15.43 -44.72
N LEU A 119 2.89 -16.64 -44.43
CA LEU A 119 2.37 -17.01 -43.11
C LEU A 119 3.46 -16.97 -42.04
N ILE A 120 4.65 -17.50 -42.32
CA ILE A 120 5.80 -17.44 -41.40
C ILE A 120 6.17 -15.99 -41.10
N GLN A 121 6.17 -15.10 -42.11
CA GLN A 121 6.46 -13.69 -41.91
C GLN A 121 5.38 -13.00 -41.06
N GLN A 122 4.10 -13.29 -41.30
CA GLN A 122 2.99 -12.76 -40.50
C GLN A 122 3.09 -13.18 -39.04
N ASN A 123 3.35 -14.47 -38.77
CA ASN A 123 3.49 -14.99 -37.41
C ASN A 123 4.68 -14.35 -36.68
N ARG A 124 5.78 -14.05 -37.39
CA ARG A 124 6.93 -13.33 -36.80
C ARG A 124 6.57 -11.90 -36.41
N ILE A 125 5.78 -11.20 -37.22
CA ILE A 125 5.30 -9.85 -36.89
C ILE A 125 4.39 -9.90 -35.68
N GLN A 126 3.40 -10.79 -35.66
CA GLN A 126 2.48 -10.95 -34.53
C GLN A 126 3.22 -11.31 -33.23
N ALA A 127 4.22 -12.19 -33.29
CA ALA A 127 5.05 -12.53 -32.13
C ALA A 127 5.86 -11.33 -31.61
N ALA A 128 6.38 -10.49 -32.51
CA ALA A 128 7.10 -9.28 -32.14
C ALA A 128 6.18 -8.22 -31.50
N ASP A 129 4.96 -8.05 -32.03
CA ASP A 129 3.96 -7.15 -31.48
C ASP A 129 3.49 -7.62 -30.09
N ALA A 130 3.24 -8.93 -29.93
CA ALA A 130 2.89 -9.51 -28.63
C ALA A 130 3.99 -9.32 -27.58
N ALA A 131 5.26 -9.47 -27.97
CA ALA A 131 6.39 -9.23 -27.08
C ALA A 131 6.48 -7.75 -26.67
N THR A 132 6.23 -6.82 -27.59
CA THR A 132 6.20 -5.38 -27.31
C THR A 132 5.08 -5.03 -26.33
N ASN A 133 3.85 -5.51 -26.59
CA ASN A 133 2.71 -5.29 -25.71
C ASN A 133 2.94 -5.85 -24.29
N ALA A 134 3.61 -7.00 -24.17
CA ALA A 134 3.95 -7.59 -22.88
C ALA A 134 4.95 -6.74 -22.07
N VAL A 135 5.92 -6.10 -22.75
CA VAL A 135 6.86 -5.17 -22.11
C VAL A 135 6.12 -3.91 -21.64
N GLU A 136 5.28 -3.32 -22.49
CA GLU A 136 4.49 -2.14 -22.13
C GLU A 136 3.56 -2.41 -20.94
N ALA A 137 2.88 -3.56 -20.92
CA ALA A 137 2.02 -3.97 -19.81
C ALA A 137 2.80 -4.16 -18.50
N ARG A 138 4.00 -4.76 -18.56
CA ARG A 138 4.89 -4.91 -17.40
C ARG A 138 5.32 -3.55 -16.86
N ASP A 139 5.74 -2.64 -17.73
CA ASP A 139 6.23 -1.33 -17.34
C ASP A 139 5.09 -0.47 -16.74
N ALA A 140 3.87 -0.56 -17.29
CA ALA A 140 2.67 0.05 -16.72
C ALA A 140 2.34 -0.53 -15.33
N ALA A 141 2.39 -1.85 -15.16
CA ALA A 141 2.17 -2.50 -13.86
C ALA A 141 3.21 -2.05 -12.81
N GLN A 142 4.47 -1.90 -13.22
CA GLN A 142 5.53 -1.38 -12.34
C GLN A 142 5.30 0.08 -11.95
N ALA A 143 4.87 0.93 -12.88
CA ALA A 143 4.52 2.32 -12.60
C ALA A 143 3.39 2.42 -11.57
N HIS A 144 2.32 1.64 -11.72
CA HIS A 144 1.22 1.57 -10.76
C HIS A 144 1.64 1.04 -9.39
N ALA A 145 2.56 0.07 -9.32
CA ALA A 145 3.10 -0.42 -8.06
C ALA A 145 3.88 0.67 -7.30
N ILE A 146 4.66 1.49 -8.02
CA ILE A 146 5.39 2.63 -7.45
C ILE A 146 4.41 3.70 -6.94
N GLU A 147 3.38 4.03 -7.72
CA GLU A 147 2.34 4.98 -7.32
C GLU A 147 1.58 4.51 -6.07
N ALA A 148 1.21 3.23 -6.01
CA ALA A 148 0.57 2.64 -4.84
C ALA A 148 1.46 2.72 -3.58
N ALA A 149 2.76 2.45 -3.72
CA ALA A 149 3.72 2.59 -2.61
C ALA A 149 3.82 4.06 -2.12
N SER A 150 3.85 5.02 -3.05
CA SER A 150 3.81 6.46 -2.73
C SER A 150 2.55 6.85 -1.96
N ASN A 151 1.38 6.34 -2.38
CA ASN A 151 0.09 6.60 -1.72
C ASN A 151 -0.02 5.96 -0.33
N ILE A 152 0.67 4.85 -0.08
CA ILE A 152 0.78 4.26 1.27
C ILE A 152 1.62 5.16 2.17
N ALA A 153 2.77 5.64 1.68
CA ALA A 153 3.64 6.54 2.45
C ALA A 153 2.94 7.86 2.80
N ALA A 154 2.24 8.49 1.83
CA ALA A 154 1.48 9.71 2.05
C ALA A 154 0.40 9.54 3.15
N ALA A 155 -0.30 8.41 3.15
CA ALA A 155 -1.31 8.15 4.19
C ALA A 155 -0.72 7.86 5.58
N GLN A 156 0.47 7.26 5.65
CA GLN A 156 1.17 7.08 6.92
C GLN A 156 1.54 8.45 7.51
N THR A 157 2.02 9.38 6.68
CA THR A 157 2.27 10.77 7.09
C THR A 157 0.99 11.43 7.62
N LEU A 158 -0.11 11.38 6.87
CA LEU A 158 -1.40 11.93 7.29
C LEU A 158 -1.91 11.31 8.60
N ARG A 159 -1.68 10.00 8.82
CA ARG A 159 -2.05 9.34 10.08
C ARG A 159 -1.27 9.90 11.27
N VAL A 160 0.04 10.11 11.11
CA VAL A 160 0.88 10.69 12.17
C VAL A 160 0.46 12.12 12.47
N GLU A 161 0.21 12.93 11.43
CA GLU A 161 -0.28 14.30 11.59
C GLU A 161 -1.62 14.34 12.34
N ALA A 162 -2.55 13.43 12.02
CA ALA A 162 -3.82 13.31 12.75
C ALA A 162 -3.63 12.90 14.22
N GLN A 163 -2.71 11.97 14.51
CA GLN A 163 -2.37 11.58 15.89
C GLN A 163 -1.76 12.73 16.68
N THR A 164 -0.84 13.49 16.07
CA THR A 164 -0.25 14.69 16.67
C THR A 164 -1.30 15.75 16.95
N ALA A 165 -2.24 15.99 16.02
CA ALA A 165 -3.33 16.93 16.22
C ALA A 165 -4.27 16.48 17.36
N ALA A 166 -4.56 15.19 17.49
CA ALA A 166 -5.38 14.65 18.57
C ALA A 166 -4.71 14.82 19.95
N LEU A 167 -3.41 14.57 20.06
CA LEU A 167 -2.65 14.82 21.30
C LEU A 167 -2.65 16.31 21.67
N ALA A 168 -2.40 17.20 20.70
CA ALA A 168 -2.44 18.64 20.94
C ALA A 168 -3.82 19.12 21.40
N ALA A 169 -4.91 18.50 20.91
CA ALA A 169 -6.26 18.79 21.35
C ALA A 169 -6.51 18.31 22.79
N ALA A 170 -5.97 17.14 23.18
CA ALA A 170 -6.06 16.63 24.54
C ALA A 170 -5.30 17.53 25.53
N ASP A 171 -4.07 17.92 25.22
CA ASP A 171 -3.27 18.85 26.03
C ASP A 171 -3.99 20.20 26.21
N ALA A 172 -4.63 20.70 25.16
CA ALA A 172 -5.41 21.93 25.22
C ALA A 172 -6.64 21.82 26.13
N ALA A 173 -7.29 20.65 26.16
CA ALA A 173 -8.43 20.39 27.04
C ALA A 173 -7.99 20.34 28.52
N GLU A 174 -6.89 19.65 28.83
CA GLU A 174 -6.33 19.59 30.19
C GLU A 174 -5.89 20.96 30.70
N ALA A 175 -5.26 21.77 29.83
CA ALA A 175 -4.91 23.15 30.14
C ALA A 175 -6.15 24.02 30.42
N ALA A 176 -7.25 23.80 29.71
CA ALA A 176 -8.51 24.51 29.94
C ALA A 176 -9.15 24.14 31.29
N GLU A 177 -9.15 22.85 31.64
CA GLU A 177 -9.65 22.37 32.94
C GLU A 177 -8.81 22.92 34.11
N SER A 178 -7.48 22.88 33.99
CA SER A 178 -6.58 23.48 34.98
C SER A 178 -6.82 24.98 35.16
N ALA A 179 -7.07 25.71 34.07
CA ALA A 179 -7.41 27.13 34.13
C ALA A 179 -8.77 27.39 34.81
N HIS A 180 -9.76 26.51 34.59
CA HIS A 180 -11.06 26.59 35.26
C HIS A 180 -10.94 26.38 36.77
N GLN A 181 -10.23 25.35 37.20
CA GLN A 181 -9.98 25.07 38.63
C GLN A 181 -9.25 26.24 39.31
N ALA A 182 -8.25 26.84 38.64
CA ALA A 182 -7.56 28.02 39.16
C ALA A 182 -8.50 29.23 39.32
N ALA A 183 -9.43 29.43 38.38
CA ALA A 183 -10.43 30.49 38.47
C ALA A 183 -11.41 30.26 39.64
N GLU A 184 -11.87 29.02 39.84
CA GLU A 184 -12.73 28.65 40.98
C GLU A 184 -12.02 28.90 42.32
N LEU A 185 -10.77 28.44 42.48
CA LEU A 185 -9.95 28.70 43.66
C LEU A 185 -9.79 30.21 43.92
N SER A 186 -9.49 30.99 42.88
CA SER A 186 -9.37 32.45 43.00
C SER A 186 -10.68 33.10 43.50
N SER A 187 -11.84 32.65 42.99
CA SER A 187 -13.15 33.14 43.44
C SER A 187 -13.44 32.79 44.91
N GLN A 188 -13.03 31.62 45.38
CA GLN A 188 -13.17 31.20 46.78
C GLN A 188 -12.28 32.04 47.71
N VAL A 189 -11.03 32.31 47.32
CA VAL A 189 -10.12 33.17 48.11
C VAL A 189 -10.66 34.60 48.19
N ALA A 190 -11.23 35.12 47.10
CA ALA A 190 -11.86 36.44 47.11
C ALA A 190 -13.05 36.51 48.09
N ALA A 191 -13.95 35.52 48.07
CA ALA A 191 -15.08 35.45 48.99
C ALA A 191 -14.65 35.29 50.47
N GLN A 192 -13.60 34.50 50.74
CA GLN A 192 -13.03 34.38 52.08
C GLN A 192 -12.41 35.70 52.57
N SER A 193 -11.72 36.41 51.67
CA SER A 193 -11.13 37.73 51.98
C SER A 193 -12.19 38.79 52.28
N GLU A 194 -13.29 38.82 51.52
CA GLU A 194 -14.44 39.69 51.78
C GLU A 194 -15.09 39.40 53.14
N SER A 195 -15.24 38.11 53.49
CA SER A 195 -15.78 37.68 54.78
C SER A 195 -14.87 38.10 55.95
N ALA A 196 -13.56 37.92 55.80
CA ALA A 196 -12.57 38.34 56.80
C ALA A 196 -12.54 39.87 56.99
N ALA A 197 -12.64 40.63 55.89
CA ALA A 197 -12.75 42.09 55.94
C ALA A 197 -14.01 42.55 56.68
N THR A 198 -15.15 41.89 56.43
CA THR A 198 -16.42 42.19 57.10
C THR A 198 -16.33 41.90 58.61
N ALA A 199 -15.74 40.76 58.98
CA ALA A 199 -15.52 40.42 60.40
C ALA A 199 -14.61 41.43 61.09
N SER A 200 -13.49 41.81 60.47
CA SER A 200 -12.57 42.82 61.01
C SER A 200 -13.23 44.20 61.17
N ALA A 201 -14.06 44.61 60.21
CA ALA A 201 -14.82 45.86 60.30
C ALA A 201 -15.83 45.82 61.47
N GLN A 202 -16.47 44.66 61.71
CA GLN A 202 -17.38 44.48 62.83
C GLN A 202 -16.66 44.51 64.18
N GLU A 203 -15.52 43.81 64.30
CA GLU A 203 -14.68 43.84 65.52
C GLU A 203 -14.19 45.26 65.84
N ALA A 204 -13.78 46.03 64.82
CA ALA A 204 -13.39 47.42 65.00
C ALA A 204 -14.56 48.30 65.48
N ALA A 205 -15.77 48.09 64.95
CA ALA A 205 -16.97 48.81 65.38
C ALA A 205 -17.36 48.47 66.83
N GLU A 206 -17.26 47.20 67.21
CA GLU A 206 -17.50 46.73 68.58
C GLU A 206 -16.47 47.30 69.56
N SER A 207 -15.18 47.35 69.17
CA SER A 207 -14.11 47.98 69.96
C SER A 207 -14.37 49.49 70.17
N ALA A 208 -14.72 50.22 69.11
CA ALA A 208 -15.04 51.65 69.19
C ALA A 208 -16.25 51.93 70.11
N ALA A 209 -17.29 51.09 70.04
CA ALA A 209 -18.44 51.18 70.94
C ALA A 209 -18.04 50.92 72.40
N GLY A 210 -17.16 49.93 72.64
CA GLY A 210 -16.58 49.65 73.96
C GLY A 210 -15.79 50.84 74.52
N ALA A 211 -14.94 51.47 73.70
CA ALA A 211 -14.17 52.65 74.06
C ALA A 211 -15.08 53.84 74.43
N GLN A 212 -16.16 54.07 73.67
CA GLN A 212 -17.16 55.10 73.99
C GLN A 212 -17.86 54.82 75.33
N ALA A 213 -18.26 53.57 75.59
CA ALA A 213 -18.90 53.18 76.85
C ALA A 213 -17.96 53.36 78.05
N ALA A 214 -16.67 53.01 77.88
CA ALA A 214 -15.63 53.24 78.88
C ALA A 214 -15.42 54.73 79.14
N THR A 215 -15.39 55.56 78.08
CA THR A 215 -15.27 57.02 78.19
C THR A 215 -16.45 57.62 78.96
N GLN A 216 -17.69 57.24 78.63
CA GLN A 216 -18.88 57.70 79.37
C GLN A 216 -18.85 57.29 80.84
N SER A 217 -18.42 56.05 81.13
CA SER A 217 -18.26 55.58 82.51
C SER A 217 -17.20 56.40 83.26
N ALA A 218 -16.04 56.65 82.65
CA ALA A 218 -14.98 57.47 83.23
C ALA A 218 -15.44 58.93 83.46
N LEU A 219 -16.19 59.51 82.52
CA LEU A 219 -16.76 60.85 82.65
C LEU A 219 -17.70 60.93 83.85
N SER A 220 -18.53 59.89 84.05
CA SER A 220 -19.46 59.81 85.17
C SER A 220 -18.78 59.63 86.53
N LEU A 221 -17.61 58.98 86.55
CA LEU A 221 -16.86 58.67 87.78
C LEU A 221 -15.89 59.79 88.19
N PHE A 222 -15.18 60.42 87.25
CA PHE A 222 -13.96 61.18 87.57
C PHE A 222 -13.97 62.66 87.18
N GLY A 223 -14.87 63.13 86.31
CA GLY A 223 -15.02 64.57 85.99
C GLY A 223 -13.77 65.32 85.47
N GLY A 224 -12.64 64.65 85.22
CA GLY A 224 -11.36 65.25 84.89
C GLY A 224 -11.08 65.32 83.39
N LEU A 225 -10.74 66.52 82.89
CA LEU A 225 -10.56 66.85 81.47
C LEU A 225 -9.44 66.05 80.76
N GLU A 226 -8.37 65.67 81.48
CA GLU A 226 -7.22 64.97 80.89
C GLU A 226 -7.54 63.53 80.48
N ALA A 227 -8.34 62.81 81.27
CA ALA A 227 -8.81 61.47 80.91
C ALA A 227 -9.68 61.49 79.65
N VAL A 228 -10.45 62.57 79.46
CA VAL A 228 -11.26 62.78 78.25
C VAL A 228 -10.38 63.04 77.04
N GLN A 229 -9.33 63.85 77.18
CA GLN A 229 -8.40 64.12 76.07
C GLN A 229 -7.63 62.86 75.65
N ALA A 230 -7.17 62.04 76.60
CA ALA A 230 -6.53 60.76 76.29
C ALA A 230 -7.48 59.79 75.59
N ALA A 231 -8.75 59.73 76.01
CA ALA A 231 -9.76 58.89 75.37
C ALA A 231 -10.12 59.37 73.95
N VAL A 232 -10.19 60.68 73.72
CA VAL A 232 -10.41 61.26 72.38
C VAL A 232 -9.23 60.95 71.46
N ALA A 233 -8.00 61.10 71.93
CA ALA A 233 -6.82 60.76 71.14
C ALA A 233 -6.79 59.27 70.76
N ALA A 234 -7.12 58.38 71.72
CA ALA A 234 -7.23 56.95 71.42
C ALA A 234 -8.34 56.65 70.40
N ALA A 235 -9.49 57.34 70.48
CA ALA A 235 -10.57 57.20 69.50
C ALA A 235 -10.19 57.75 68.10
N GLU A 236 -9.38 58.81 68.03
CA GLU A 236 -8.85 59.34 66.77
C GLU A 236 -7.83 58.38 66.14
N ASP A 237 -6.94 57.78 66.94
CA ASP A 237 -6.00 56.75 66.50
C ASP A 237 -6.74 55.48 66.00
N ASP A 238 -7.77 55.03 66.72
CA ASP A 238 -8.62 53.90 66.29
C ASP A 238 -9.38 54.22 64.99
N ALA A 239 -9.90 55.45 64.84
CA ALA A 239 -10.56 55.88 63.61
C ALA A 239 -9.58 55.92 62.42
N ALA A 240 -8.33 56.35 62.64
CA ALA A 240 -7.28 56.34 61.63
C ALA A 240 -6.86 54.90 61.25
N ALA A 241 -6.76 53.99 62.24
CA ALA A 241 -6.50 52.58 62.01
C ALA A 241 -7.64 51.93 61.20
N ALA A 242 -8.90 52.23 61.52
CA ALA A 242 -10.06 51.75 60.77
C ALA A 242 -10.09 52.30 59.33
N ALA A 243 -9.75 53.57 59.13
CA ALA A 243 -9.63 54.16 57.79
C ALA A 243 -8.53 53.48 56.96
N THR A 244 -7.38 53.19 57.57
CA THR A 244 -6.28 52.44 56.92
C THR A 244 -6.71 51.03 56.55
N SER A 245 -7.42 50.35 57.45
CA SER A 245 -7.95 49.00 57.21
C SER A 245 -8.98 48.99 56.07
N ARG A 246 -9.86 49.99 56.00
CA ARG A 246 -10.80 50.16 54.88
C ARG A 246 -10.07 50.32 53.54
N THR A 247 -9.04 51.16 53.48
CA THR A 247 -8.24 51.34 52.25
C THR A 247 -7.59 50.02 51.84
N ALA A 248 -7.02 49.26 52.78
CA ALA A 248 -6.42 47.95 52.49
C ALA A 248 -7.45 46.95 51.93
N VAL A 249 -8.70 46.99 52.40
CA VAL A 249 -9.81 46.18 51.86
C VAL A 249 -10.21 46.64 50.46
N GLU A 250 -10.31 47.95 50.22
CA GLU A 250 -10.61 48.50 48.89
C GLU A 250 -9.53 48.08 47.87
N ASP A 251 -8.26 48.16 48.24
CA ASP A 251 -7.12 47.70 47.42
C ASP A 251 -7.18 46.17 47.17
N ALA A 252 -7.47 45.37 48.20
CA ALA A 252 -7.63 43.92 48.06
C ALA A 252 -8.80 43.54 47.14
N SER A 253 -9.92 44.26 47.23
CA SER A 253 -11.09 44.14 46.34
C SER A 253 -10.70 44.43 44.88
N VAL A 254 -9.95 45.50 44.63
CA VAL A 254 -9.47 45.85 43.28
C VAL A 254 -8.52 44.78 42.74
N ALA A 255 -7.62 44.25 43.56
CA ALA A 255 -6.72 43.16 43.18
C ALA A 255 -7.49 41.85 42.86
N ALA A 256 -8.52 41.52 43.64
CA ALA A 256 -9.40 40.37 43.40
C ALA A 256 -10.19 40.53 42.09
N GLY A 257 -10.77 41.71 41.84
CA GLY A 257 -11.45 42.01 40.57
C GLY A 257 -10.53 41.93 39.35
N SER A 258 -9.29 42.36 39.50
CA SER A 258 -8.26 42.24 38.45
C SER A 258 -7.89 40.78 38.18
N SER A 259 -7.74 39.95 39.23
CA SER A 259 -7.51 38.50 39.07
C SER A 259 -8.68 37.78 38.42
N ALA A 260 -9.92 38.10 38.82
CA ALA A 260 -11.12 37.53 38.21
C ALA A 260 -11.21 37.86 36.71
N THR A 261 -10.86 39.09 36.32
CA THR A 261 -10.80 39.51 34.91
C THR A 261 -9.72 38.74 34.14
N ALA A 262 -8.53 38.59 34.72
CA ALA A 262 -7.45 37.80 34.10
C ALA A 262 -7.85 36.33 33.93
N ALA A 263 -8.52 35.74 34.91
CA ALA A 263 -9.05 34.37 34.83
C ALA A 263 -10.11 34.22 33.73
N GLN A 264 -11.05 35.17 33.60
CA GLN A 264 -12.01 35.19 32.49
C GLN A 264 -11.32 35.28 31.12
N GLN A 265 -10.30 36.13 30.98
CA GLN A 265 -9.54 36.24 29.73
C GLN A 265 -8.81 34.93 29.39
N SER A 266 -8.19 34.27 30.38
CA SER A 266 -7.59 32.95 30.19
C SER A 266 -8.60 31.88 29.78
N ALA A 267 -9.79 31.88 30.37
CA ALA A 267 -10.86 30.95 30.00
C ALA A 267 -11.32 31.15 28.53
N VAL A 268 -11.50 32.41 28.10
CA VAL A 268 -11.83 32.73 26.70
C VAL A 268 -10.73 32.29 25.73
N LEU A 269 -9.45 32.50 26.10
CA LEU A 269 -8.31 32.04 25.31
C LEU A 269 -8.27 30.52 25.19
N ALA A 270 -8.53 29.79 26.28
CA ALA A 270 -8.60 28.33 26.27
C ALA A 270 -9.75 27.84 25.38
N GLN A 271 -10.93 28.44 25.49
CA GLN A 271 -12.10 28.09 24.67
C GLN A 271 -11.86 28.38 23.18
N THR A 272 -11.15 29.47 22.86
CA THR A 272 -10.74 29.79 21.49
C THR A 272 -9.76 28.76 20.93
N ARG A 273 -8.77 28.33 21.73
CA ARG A 273 -7.81 27.27 21.34
C ARG A 273 -8.49 25.92 21.14
N ALA A 274 -9.43 25.56 22.01
CA ALA A 274 -10.23 24.34 21.86
C ALA A 274 -11.05 24.35 20.55
N GLY A 275 -11.67 25.48 20.21
CA GLY A 275 -12.37 25.65 18.94
C GLY A 275 -11.45 25.50 17.72
N ALA A 276 -10.24 26.09 17.76
CA ALA A 276 -9.25 25.94 16.70
C ALA A 276 -8.77 24.48 16.55
N ALA A 277 -8.55 23.77 17.66
CA ALA A 277 -8.20 22.36 17.66
C ALA A 277 -9.31 21.50 17.04
N GLN A 278 -10.58 21.78 17.38
CA GLN A 278 -11.72 21.05 16.81
C GLN A 278 -11.88 21.29 15.30
N ILE A 279 -11.65 22.52 14.81
CA ILE A 279 -11.63 22.80 13.37
C ILE A 279 -10.51 21.99 12.70
N SER A 280 -9.30 22.01 13.26
CA SER A 280 -8.17 21.25 12.70
C SER A 280 -8.43 19.73 12.68
N ALA A 281 -9.12 19.19 13.69
CA ALA A 281 -9.52 17.79 13.73
C ALA A 281 -10.55 17.44 12.64
N ASN A 282 -11.52 18.33 12.39
CA ASN A 282 -12.50 18.16 11.31
C ASN A 282 -11.84 18.21 9.94
N ASP A 283 -10.89 19.14 9.72
CA ASP A 283 -10.14 19.25 8.47
C ASP A 283 -9.31 17.98 8.21
N ALA A 284 -8.66 17.44 9.25
CA ALA A 284 -7.93 16.17 9.16
C ALA A 284 -8.86 14.99 8.83
N SER A 285 -10.05 14.93 9.45
CA SER A 285 -11.06 13.91 9.13
C SER A 285 -11.56 14.01 7.70
N ALA A 286 -11.76 15.23 7.18
CA ALA A 286 -12.18 15.45 5.80
C ALA A 286 -11.07 15.04 4.80
N ALA A 287 -9.81 15.38 5.08
CA ALA A 287 -8.67 14.96 4.28
C ALA A 287 -8.51 13.43 4.25
N ALA A 288 -8.68 12.76 5.40
CA ALA A 288 -8.67 11.30 5.47
C ALA A 288 -9.81 10.67 4.65
N GLY A 289 -11.01 11.25 4.69
CA GLY A 289 -12.14 10.83 3.86
C GLY A 289 -11.87 10.97 2.36
N ALA A 290 -11.27 12.09 1.94
CA ALA A 290 -10.87 12.30 0.54
C ALA A 290 -9.82 11.27 0.09
N ALA A 291 -8.79 11.02 0.90
CA ALA A 291 -7.77 10.01 0.60
C ALA A 291 -8.34 8.59 0.49
N ALA A 292 -9.35 8.26 1.32
CA ALA A 292 -10.05 6.98 1.22
C ALA A 292 -10.87 6.86 -0.09
N ALA A 293 -11.51 7.94 -0.53
CA ALA A 293 -12.24 7.98 -1.80
C ALA A 293 -11.29 7.82 -3.00
N ASP A 294 -10.14 8.49 -3.00
CA ASP A 294 -9.13 8.35 -4.06
C ASP A 294 -8.60 6.91 -4.16
N ARG A 295 -8.37 6.25 -3.01
CA ARG A 295 -7.98 4.82 -2.99
C ARG A 295 -9.06 3.91 -3.59
N ALA A 296 -10.33 4.18 -3.30
CA ALA A 296 -11.44 3.42 -3.86
C ALA A 296 -11.52 3.61 -5.39
N ALA A 297 -11.26 4.82 -5.89
CA ALA A 297 -11.20 5.11 -7.32
C ALA A 297 -10.04 4.34 -8.00
N VAL A 298 -8.83 4.38 -7.42
CA VAL A 298 -7.67 3.64 -7.95
C VAL A 298 -7.93 2.12 -7.96
N ALA A 299 -8.59 1.58 -6.92
CA ALA A 299 -8.96 0.17 -6.88
C ALA A 299 -9.99 -0.20 -7.98
N ALA A 300 -10.96 0.68 -8.25
CA ALA A 300 -11.92 0.51 -9.33
C ALA A 300 -11.22 0.52 -10.71
N ASP A 301 -10.31 1.46 -10.94
CA ASP A 301 -9.52 1.54 -12.19
C ASP A 301 -8.65 0.29 -12.38
N ARG A 302 -7.99 -0.19 -11.32
CA ARG A 302 -7.21 -1.43 -11.37
C ARG A 302 -8.08 -2.63 -11.76
N THR A 303 -9.30 -2.71 -11.22
CA THR A 303 -10.26 -3.77 -11.56
C THR A 303 -10.67 -3.69 -13.03
N ALA A 304 -10.90 -2.48 -13.56
CA ALA A 304 -11.21 -2.26 -14.97
C ALA A 304 -10.04 -2.69 -15.89
N VAL A 305 -8.80 -2.34 -15.55
CA VAL A 305 -7.60 -2.74 -16.30
C VAL A 305 -7.43 -4.26 -16.32
N LEU A 306 -7.62 -4.93 -15.18
CA LEU A 306 -7.57 -6.39 -15.11
C LEU A 306 -8.66 -7.04 -15.97
N GLY A 307 -9.87 -6.46 -16.02
CA GLY A 307 -10.94 -6.90 -16.92
C GLY A 307 -10.56 -6.79 -18.40
N VAL A 308 -9.94 -5.69 -18.81
CA VAL A 308 -9.43 -5.52 -20.19
C VAL A 308 -8.32 -6.53 -20.50
N ALA A 309 -7.39 -6.76 -19.58
CA ALA A 309 -6.32 -7.73 -19.76
C ALA A 309 -6.85 -9.17 -19.91
N ALA A 310 -7.86 -9.54 -19.12
CA ALA A 310 -8.55 -10.82 -19.24
C ALA A 310 -9.25 -10.97 -20.59
N GLN A 311 -9.92 -9.91 -21.07
CA GLN A 311 -10.56 -9.90 -22.39
C GLN A 311 -9.53 -10.09 -23.52
N VAL A 312 -8.41 -9.37 -23.49
CA VAL A 312 -7.34 -9.51 -24.49
C VAL A 312 -6.74 -10.92 -24.49
N SER A 313 -6.58 -11.54 -23.30
CA SER A 313 -6.15 -12.93 -23.21
C SER A 313 -7.16 -13.89 -23.83
N ALA A 314 -8.46 -13.68 -23.59
CA ALA A 314 -9.52 -14.49 -24.19
C ALA A 314 -9.56 -14.35 -25.72
N ASP A 315 -9.46 -13.12 -26.23
CA ASP A 315 -9.42 -12.83 -27.67
C ASP A 315 -8.20 -13.48 -28.34
N ARG A 316 -7.05 -13.48 -27.66
CA ARG A 316 -5.84 -14.16 -28.14
C ARG A 316 -6.05 -15.68 -28.22
N MET A 317 -6.59 -16.30 -27.17
CA MET A 317 -6.86 -17.75 -27.16
C MET A 317 -7.88 -18.13 -28.25
N ALA A 318 -8.90 -17.31 -28.47
CA ALA A 318 -9.86 -17.52 -29.55
C ALA A 318 -9.20 -17.41 -30.94
N THR A 319 -8.24 -16.48 -31.10
CA THR A 319 -7.49 -16.32 -32.35
C THR A 319 -6.53 -17.49 -32.59
N GLU A 320 -5.85 -17.99 -31.55
CA GLU A 320 -4.98 -19.17 -31.63
C GLU A 320 -5.79 -20.42 -32.00
N ALA A 321 -6.95 -20.64 -31.38
CA ALA A 321 -7.85 -21.74 -31.73
C ALA A 321 -8.33 -21.66 -33.18
N ALA A 322 -8.75 -20.47 -33.64
CA ALA A 322 -9.16 -20.28 -35.04
C ALA A 322 -8.01 -20.52 -36.04
N ALA A 323 -6.76 -20.24 -35.64
CA ALA A 323 -5.59 -20.53 -36.46
C ALA A 323 -5.30 -22.04 -36.53
N GLU A 324 -5.46 -22.78 -35.43
CA GLU A 324 -5.33 -24.24 -35.40
C GLU A 324 -6.40 -24.90 -36.30
N ASP A 325 -7.65 -24.49 -36.19
CA ASP A 325 -8.75 -24.97 -37.05
C ASP A 325 -8.47 -24.70 -38.54
N ALA A 326 -7.92 -23.53 -38.86
CA ALA A 326 -7.55 -23.18 -40.23
C ALA A 326 -6.41 -24.05 -40.78
N VAL A 327 -5.43 -24.40 -39.94
CA VAL A 327 -4.35 -25.33 -40.31
C VAL A 327 -4.91 -26.73 -40.54
N GLU A 328 -5.76 -27.23 -39.66
CA GLU A 328 -6.39 -28.56 -39.82
C GLU A 328 -7.25 -28.62 -41.09
N ALA A 329 -8.04 -27.58 -41.36
CA ALA A 329 -8.82 -27.47 -42.60
C ALA A 329 -7.92 -27.44 -43.86
N ALA A 330 -6.78 -26.75 -43.80
CA ALA A 330 -5.80 -26.73 -44.89
C ALA A 330 -5.15 -28.10 -45.10
N THR A 331 -4.78 -28.82 -44.03
CA THR A 331 -4.25 -30.19 -44.10
C THR A 331 -5.26 -31.15 -44.70
N ALA A 332 -6.52 -31.11 -44.25
CA ALA A 332 -7.59 -31.94 -44.79
C ALA A 332 -7.84 -31.69 -46.29
N SER A 333 -7.77 -30.43 -46.74
CA SER A 333 -7.85 -30.07 -48.16
C SER A 333 -6.69 -30.66 -48.97
N LEU A 334 -5.49 -30.67 -48.39
CA LEU A 334 -4.28 -31.21 -49.02
C LEU A 334 -4.35 -32.74 -49.16
N ASP A 335 -4.85 -33.44 -48.15
CA ASP A 335 -5.06 -34.89 -48.19
C ASP A 335 -6.11 -35.26 -49.24
N ARG A 336 -7.24 -34.53 -49.30
CA ARG A 336 -8.25 -34.69 -50.35
C ARG A 336 -7.66 -34.48 -51.76
N SER A 337 -6.79 -33.49 -51.89
CA SER A 337 -6.10 -33.21 -53.16
C SER A 337 -5.20 -34.39 -53.57
N ALA A 338 -4.52 -35.02 -52.61
CA ALA A 338 -3.71 -36.20 -52.85
C ALA A 338 -4.57 -37.40 -53.29
N ASP A 339 -5.71 -37.63 -52.64
CA ASP A 339 -6.66 -38.69 -53.02
C ASP A 339 -7.23 -38.48 -54.43
N LEU A 340 -7.56 -37.23 -54.80
CA LEU A 340 -8.02 -36.90 -56.15
C LEU A 340 -6.95 -37.14 -57.22
N ILE A 341 -5.67 -36.90 -56.92
CA ILE A 341 -4.55 -37.21 -57.82
C ILE A 341 -4.46 -38.73 -58.02
N VAL A 342 -4.49 -39.51 -56.93
CA VAL A 342 -4.48 -40.99 -57.02
C VAL A 342 -5.68 -41.52 -57.80
N HIS A 343 -6.87 -40.95 -57.57
CA HIS A 343 -8.07 -41.33 -58.34
C HIS A 343 -7.93 -40.99 -59.83
N ALA A 344 -7.37 -39.84 -60.17
CA ALA A 344 -7.11 -39.45 -61.55
C ALA A 344 -6.09 -40.36 -62.24
N GLU A 345 -5.06 -40.82 -61.53
CA GLU A 345 -4.09 -41.80 -62.05
C GLU A 345 -4.73 -43.18 -62.28
N ASN A 346 -5.59 -43.63 -61.37
CA ASN A 346 -6.35 -44.88 -61.54
C ASN A 346 -7.28 -44.81 -62.76
N LEU A 347 -8.04 -43.71 -62.91
CA LEU A 347 -8.88 -43.46 -64.09
C LEU A 347 -8.06 -43.46 -65.39
N ARG A 348 -6.88 -42.83 -65.37
CA ARG A 348 -5.98 -42.83 -66.53
C ARG A 348 -5.51 -44.26 -66.87
N SER A 349 -5.17 -45.07 -65.87
CA SER A 349 -4.80 -46.46 -66.09
C SER A 349 -5.95 -47.31 -66.64
N GLU A 350 -7.18 -47.06 -66.21
CA GLU A 350 -8.37 -47.72 -66.77
C GLU A 350 -8.59 -47.29 -68.23
N ILE A 351 -8.48 -46.00 -68.56
CA ILE A 351 -8.60 -45.49 -69.92
C ILE A 351 -7.51 -46.09 -70.84
N ASP A 352 -6.27 -46.19 -70.36
CA ASP A 352 -5.19 -46.81 -71.13
C ASP A 352 -5.43 -48.32 -71.32
N ALA A 353 -5.97 -49.03 -70.33
CA ALA A 353 -6.36 -50.43 -70.46
C ALA A 353 -7.49 -50.63 -71.49
N ASP A 354 -8.52 -49.78 -71.44
CA ASP A 354 -9.61 -49.78 -72.41
C ASP A 354 -9.14 -49.44 -73.82
N ARG A 355 -8.18 -48.51 -73.95
CA ARG A 355 -7.56 -48.16 -75.23
C ARG A 355 -6.81 -49.36 -75.82
N VAL A 356 -6.03 -50.07 -75.02
CA VAL A 356 -5.33 -51.29 -75.45
C VAL A 356 -6.34 -52.39 -75.84
N ALA A 357 -7.43 -52.56 -75.08
CA ALA A 357 -8.49 -53.51 -75.41
C ALA A 357 -9.20 -53.14 -76.73
N ALA A 358 -9.45 -51.86 -76.97
CA ALA A 358 -10.03 -51.35 -78.22
C ALA A 358 -9.07 -51.52 -79.41
N GLU A 359 -7.77 -51.25 -79.25
CA GLU A 359 -6.75 -51.47 -80.27
C GLU A 359 -6.59 -52.97 -80.61
N ALA A 360 -6.67 -53.86 -79.60
CA ALA A 360 -6.69 -55.30 -79.81
C ALA A 360 -7.95 -55.77 -80.55
N ALA A 361 -9.13 -55.24 -80.20
CA ALA A 361 -10.39 -55.53 -80.89
C ALA A 361 -10.37 -55.03 -82.35
N ARG A 362 -9.80 -53.85 -82.59
CA ARG A 362 -9.61 -53.29 -83.93
C ARG A 362 -8.66 -54.16 -84.77
N THR A 363 -7.53 -54.59 -84.20
CA THR A 363 -6.58 -55.48 -84.89
C THR A 363 -7.23 -56.85 -85.21
N GLY A 364 -8.10 -57.34 -84.32
CA GLY A 364 -8.93 -58.53 -84.57
C GLY A 364 -9.98 -58.33 -85.67
N ALA A 365 -10.56 -57.14 -85.78
CA ALA A 365 -11.52 -56.80 -86.84
C ALA A 365 -10.85 -56.60 -88.21
N GLU A 366 -9.68 -55.95 -88.25
CA GLU A 366 -8.85 -55.78 -89.47
C GLU A 366 -8.36 -57.14 -90.02
N SER A 367 -8.25 -58.18 -89.18
CA SER A 367 -7.96 -59.56 -89.58
C SER A 367 -9.15 -60.31 -90.20
N LEU A 368 -10.39 -59.86 -90.00
CA LEU A 368 -11.61 -60.59 -90.37
C LEU A 368 -12.38 -59.98 -91.55
N TYR A 369 -12.14 -58.71 -91.88
CA TYR A 369 -12.82 -58.03 -92.99
C TYR A 369 -11.87 -57.13 -93.79
N GLY A 370 -11.39 -57.65 -94.93
CA GLY A 370 -10.98 -56.81 -96.03
C GLY A 370 -12.20 -56.22 -96.74
N ASP A 371 -12.17 -54.92 -97.01
CA ASP A 371 -13.15 -54.12 -97.78
C ASP A 371 -14.49 -53.76 -97.13
N LEU A 372 -14.48 -52.78 -96.21
CA LEU A 372 -15.68 -51.96 -95.92
C LEU A 372 -15.31 -50.55 -95.41
N ALA A 373 -14.47 -49.84 -96.15
CA ALA A 373 -13.94 -48.52 -95.81
C ALA A 373 -14.92 -47.33 -95.94
N ALA A 374 -16.25 -47.54 -95.94
CA ALA A 374 -17.20 -46.44 -96.22
C ALA A 374 -18.40 -46.31 -95.24
N ILE A 375 -18.49 -47.12 -94.19
CA ILE A 375 -19.56 -47.00 -93.17
C ILE A 375 -19.00 -46.70 -91.77
N ASP A 376 -17.70 -46.90 -91.55
CA ASP A 376 -17.06 -46.81 -90.23
C ASP A 376 -16.88 -45.36 -89.72
N GLU A 377 -16.66 -44.40 -90.62
CA GLU A 377 -16.35 -43.01 -90.24
C GLU A 377 -17.57 -42.24 -89.68
N ALA A 378 -18.79 -42.56 -90.12
CA ALA A 378 -20.02 -41.89 -89.66
C ALA A 378 -20.57 -42.45 -88.34
N VAL A 379 -20.36 -43.75 -88.07
CA VAL A 379 -20.78 -44.40 -86.81
C VAL A 379 -19.81 -44.05 -85.68
N GLN A 380 -18.50 -44.02 -85.94
CA GLN A 380 -17.51 -43.63 -84.92
C GLN A 380 -17.68 -42.17 -84.46
N LEU A 381 -18.01 -41.25 -85.36
CA LEU A 381 -18.21 -39.84 -84.98
C LEU A 381 -19.47 -39.63 -84.12
N THR A 382 -20.52 -40.43 -84.34
CA THR A 382 -21.78 -40.32 -83.59
C THR A 382 -21.70 -41.01 -82.22
N TYR A 383 -21.00 -42.15 -82.14
CA TYR A 383 -20.78 -42.85 -80.88
C TYR A 383 -19.81 -42.10 -79.97
N ALA A 384 -18.72 -41.53 -80.53
CA ALA A 384 -17.77 -40.71 -79.78
C ALA A 384 -18.41 -39.45 -79.17
N ASN A 385 -19.27 -38.74 -79.92
CA ASN A 385 -19.95 -37.55 -79.42
C ASN A 385 -20.98 -37.86 -78.33
N ARG A 386 -21.67 -39.01 -78.41
CA ARG A 386 -22.64 -39.42 -77.38
C ARG A 386 -21.94 -39.90 -76.11
N LEU A 387 -20.86 -40.67 -76.25
CA LEU A 387 -20.04 -41.10 -75.11
C LEU A 387 -19.40 -39.90 -74.41
N GLN A 388 -18.91 -38.91 -75.16
CA GLN A 388 -18.32 -37.70 -74.62
C GLN A 388 -19.35 -36.84 -73.88
N SER A 389 -20.58 -36.75 -74.40
CA SER A 389 -21.68 -36.03 -73.73
C SER A 389 -22.15 -36.73 -72.44
N ASP A 390 -22.29 -38.06 -72.46
CA ASP A 390 -22.70 -38.82 -71.27
C ASP A 390 -21.59 -38.87 -70.21
N LEU A 391 -20.32 -38.92 -70.63
CA LEU A 391 -19.16 -38.82 -69.73
C LEU A 391 -19.09 -37.42 -69.11
N LEU A 392 -19.27 -36.36 -69.89
CA LEU A 392 -19.31 -34.99 -69.36
C LEU A 392 -20.46 -34.80 -68.37
N PHE A 393 -21.65 -35.34 -68.66
CA PHE A 393 -22.78 -35.24 -67.73
C PHE A 393 -22.53 -36.00 -66.42
N THR A 394 -21.96 -37.21 -66.51
CA THR A 394 -21.66 -38.05 -65.34
C THR A 394 -20.53 -37.45 -64.50
N VAL A 395 -19.48 -36.91 -65.12
CA VAL A 395 -18.40 -36.19 -64.44
C VAL A 395 -18.93 -34.93 -63.77
N HIS A 396 -19.83 -34.20 -64.43
CA HIS A 396 -20.40 -33.00 -63.84
C HIS A 396 -21.32 -33.31 -62.65
N ALA A 397 -22.11 -34.38 -62.74
CA ALA A 397 -22.96 -34.85 -61.64
C ALA A 397 -22.14 -35.39 -60.46
N ALA A 398 -21.08 -36.15 -60.72
CA ALA A 398 -20.16 -36.64 -59.69
C ALA A 398 -19.43 -35.48 -58.99
N ARG A 399 -19.00 -34.47 -59.75
CA ARG A 399 -18.37 -33.26 -59.20
C ARG A 399 -19.34 -32.45 -58.35
N SER A 400 -20.60 -32.29 -58.80
CA SER A 400 -21.63 -31.59 -58.02
C SER A 400 -21.99 -32.34 -56.74
N LEU A 401 -22.01 -33.69 -56.76
CA LEU A 401 -22.25 -34.50 -55.56
C LEU A 401 -21.06 -34.42 -54.60
N ALA A 402 -19.81 -34.48 -55.09
CA ALA A 402 -18.61 -34.32 -54.27
C ALA A 402 -18.58 -32.95 -53.57
N LEU A 403 -18.92 -31.87 -54.27
CA LEU A 403 -18.99 -30.53 -53.68
C LEU A 403 -20.09 -30.40 -52.62
N LEU A 404 -21.22 -31.09 -52.78
CA LEU A 404 -22.29 -31.10 -51.76
C LEU A 404 -21.89 -31.90 -50.52
N THR A 405 -21.21 -33.03 -50.68
CA THR A 405 -20.65 -33.80 -49.55
C THR A 405 -19.58 -33.00 -48.81
N GLU A 406 -18.70 -32.34 -49.56
CA GLU A 406 -17.64 -31.50 -48.99
C GLU A 406 -18.20 -30.31 -48.20
N ALA A 407 -19.28 -29.68 -48.70
CA ALA A 407 -19.99 -28.63 -47.99
C ALA A 407 -20.70 -29.13 -46.71
N ALA A 408 -21.24 -30.35 -46.71
CA ALA A 408 -21.88 -30.94 -45.55
C ALA A 408 -20.86 -31.29 -44.45
N GLU A 409 -19.71 -31.89 -44.81
CA GLU A 409 -18.62 -32.16 -43.87
C GLU A 409 -18.02 -30.89 -43.29
N HIS A 410 -17.99 -29.80 -44.06
CA HIS A 410 -17.51 -28.50 -43.58
C HIS A 410 -18.47 -27.86 -42.58
N ALA A 411 -19.77 -28.11 -42.72
CA ALA A 411 -20.78 -27.66 -41.75
C ALA A 411 -20.69 -28.46 -40.43
N GLU A 412 -20.49 -29.78 -40.50
CA GLU A 412 -20.35 -30.63 -39.31
C GLU A 412 -19.08 -30.29 -38.52
N ARG A 413 -17.93 -30.12 -39.20
CA ARG A 413 -16.69 -29.66 -38.55
C ARG A 413 -16.81 -28.26 -37.95
N SER A 414 -17.59 -27.37 -38.57
CA SER A 414 -17.87 -26.04 -38.01
C SER A 414 -18.71 -26.11 -36.72
N ASP A 415 -19.63 -27.07 -36.62
CA ASP A 415 -20.44 -27.29 -35.42
C ASP A 415 -19.62 -27.94 -34.29
N GLU A 416 -18.72 -28.88 -34.62
CA GLU A 416 -17.80 -29.50 -33.66
C GLU A 416 -16.78 -28.49 -33.10
N ALA A 417 -16.15 -27.68 -33.97
CA ALA A 417 -15.25 -26.61 -33.55
C ALA A 417 -15.97 -25.59 -32.66
N SER A 418 -17.23 -25.26 -32.97
CA SER A 418 -18.06 -24.37 -32.14
C SER A 418 -18.36 -24.98 -30.76
N GLN A 419 -18.62 -26.29 -30.67
CA GLN A 419 -18.81 -26.97 -29.38
C GLN A 419 -17.50 -27.05 -28.57
N GLN A 420 -16.37 -27.29 -29.23
CA GLN A 420 -15.07 -27.34 -28.57
C GLN A 420 -14.66 -25.96 -28.03
N ALA A 421 -14.88 -24.88 -28.81
CA ALA A 421 -14.67 -23.51 -28.36
C ALA A 421 -15.56 -23.14 -27.16
N GLN A 422 -16.82 -23.57 -27.15
CA GLN A 422 -17.71 -23.40 -25.98
C GLN A 422 -17.21 -24.16 -24.75
N SER A 423 -16.66 -25.37 -24.92
CA SER A 423 -16.09 -26.15 -23.82
C SER A 423 -14.83 -25.50 -23.22
N HIS A 424 -13.94 -24.96 -24.08
CA HIS A 424 -12.73 -24.26 -23.64
C HIS A 424 -13.08 -22.93 -22.96
N SER A 425 -14.06 -22.19 -23.48
CA SER A 425 -14.58 -20.98 -22.81
C SER A 425 -15.15 -21.29 -21.43
N ALA A 426 -15.93 -22.36 -21.29
CA ALA A 426 -16.47 -22.77 -19.98
C ALA A 426 -15.36 -23.19 -18.99
N ALA A 427 -14.32 -23.90 -19.46
CA ALA A 427 -13.17 -24.27 -18.64
C ALA A 427 -12.34 -23.04 -18.19
N ALA A 428 -12.13 -22.07 -19.09
CA ALA A 428 -11.45 -20.82 -18.77
C ALA A 428 -12.24 -19.99 -17.73
N GLN A 429 -13.58 -19.97 -17.85
CA GLN A 429 -14.46 -19.32 -16.88
C GLN A 429 -14.32 -19.96 -15.48
N ALA A 430 -14.33 -21.29 -15.41
CA ALA A 430 -14.19 -22.01 -14.14
C ALA A 430 -12.84 -21.76 -13.46
N TRP A 431 -11.75 -21.69 -14.22
CA TRP A 431 -10.43 -21.32 -13.68
C TRP A 431 -10.36 -19.87 -13.20
N ALA A 432 -11.00 -18.94 -13.90
CA ALA A 432 -11.08 -17.55 -13.48
C ALA A 432 -11.87 -17.41 -12.16
N ASP A 433 -12.98 -18.14 -12.02
CA ASP A 433 -13.78 -18.17 -10.81
C ASP A 433 -12.99 -18.76 -9.62
N GLU A 434 -12.26 -19.86 -9.81
CA GLU A 434 -11.41 -20.48 -8.77
C GLU A 434 -10.22 -19.57 -8.35
N ALA A 435 -9.62 -18.87 -9.32
CA ALA A 435 -8.58 -17.88 -9.05
C ALA A 435 -9.13 -16.67 -8.27
N GLN A 436 -10.33 -16.22 -8.59
CA GLN A 436 -11.00 -15.12 -7.87
C GLN A 436 -11.37 -15.54 -6.45
N GLU A 437 -11.88 -16.75 -6.24
CA GLU A 437 -12.20 -17.28 -4.91
C GLU A 437 -10.93 -17.41 -4.04
N SER A 438 -9.82 -17.86 -4.66
CA SER A 438 -8.50 -17.93 -4.01
C SER A 438 -7.94 -16.56 -3.64
N ALA A 439 -8.12 -15.54 -4.51
CA ALA A 439 -7.69 -14.18 -4.24
C ALA A 439 -8.49 -13.53 -3.09
N VAL A 440 -9.82 -13.74 -3.06
CA VAL A 440 -10.68 -13.27 -1.97
C VAL A 440 -10.31 -13.95 -0.64
N ALA A 441 -10.00 -15.25 -0.66
CA ALA A 441 -9.53 -15.95 0.54
C ALA A 441 -8.17 -15.44 1.03
N ALA A 442 -7.25 -15.10 0.12
CA ALA A 442 -5.96 -14.51 0.46
C ALA A 442 -6.12 -13.10 1.07
N GLU A 443 -6.95 -12.23 0.48
CA GLU A 443 -7.26 -10.90 1.02
C GLU A 443 -7.94 -10.97 2.39
N ALA A 444 -8.89 -11.91 2.58
CA ALA A 444 -9.53 -12.12 3.88
C ALA A 444 -8.48 -12.53 4.95
N THR A 445 -7.52 -13.36 4.59
CA THR A 445 -6.46 -13.80 5.51
C THR A 445 -5.51 -12.65 5.87
N VAL A 446 -5.09 -11.84 4.89
CA VAL A 446 -4.25 -10.65 5.12
C VAL A 446 -5.01 -9.61 5.95
N GLY A 447 -6.30 -9.40 5.68
CA GLY A 447 -7.18 -8.51 6.44
C GLY A 447 -7.31 -8.93 7.91
N VAL A 448 -7.48 -10.23 8.19
CA VAL A 448 -7.55 -10.75 9.56
C VAL A 448 -6.22 -10.56 10.30
N VAL A 449 -5.07 -10.81 9.66
CA VAL A 449 -3.75 -10.60 10.28
C VAL A 449 -3.50 -9.11 10.56
N ALA A 450 -3.84 -8.23 9.62
CA ALA A 450 -3.71 -6.78 9.79
C ALA A 450 -4.63 -6.24 10.90
N ALA A 451 -5.88 -6.71 10.96
CA ALA A 451 -6.82 -6.36 12.04
C ALA A 451 -6.35 -6.85 13.42
N SER A 452 -5.75 -8.03 13.47
CA SER A 452 -5.15 -8.59 14.70
C SER A 452 -3.99 -7.73 15.20
N ALA A 453 -3.10 -7.32 14.29
CA ALA A 453 -1.97 -6.44 14.62
C ALA A 453 -2.41 -5.04 15.07
N LEU A 454 -3.43 -4.46 14.41
CA LEU A 454 -4.04 -3.19 14.80
C LEU A 454 -4.69 -3.26 16.19
N THR A 455 -5.37 -4.37 16.50
CA THR A 455 -6.00 -4.58 17.82
C THR A 455 -4.93 -4.70 18.91
N ALA A 456 -3.81 -5.36 18.63
CA ALA A 456 -2.68 -5.46 19.55
C ALA A 456 -2.02 -4.09 19.82
N ASP A 457 -1.81 -3.27 18.77
CA ASP A 457 -1.25 -1.91 18.90
C ASP A 457 -2.20 -0.98 19.66
N ALA A 458 -3.51 -1.04 19.38
CA ALA A 458 -4.52 -0.28 20.12
C ALA A 458 -4.55 -0.65 21.61
N ASN A 459 -4.45 -1.95 21.94
CA ASN A 459 -4.40 -2.41 23.33
C ASN A 459 -3.11 -1.96 24.04
N ALA A 460 -1.97 -1.94 23.34
CA ALA A 460 -0.71 -1.43 23.88
C ALA A 460 -0.77 0.07 24.16
N GLN A 461 -1.38 0.86 23.26
CA GLN A 461 -1.59 2.30 23.47
C GLN A 461 -2.56 2.59 24.62
N ALA A 462 -3.65 1.84 24.73
CA ALA A 462 -4.59 1.96 25.85
C ALA A 462 -3.91 1.65 27.20
N ALA A 463 -3.06 0.63 27.25
CA ALA A 463 -2.28 0.32 28.44
C ALA A 463 -1.33 1.46 28.82
N ALA A 464 -0.58 2.00 27.86
CA ALA A 464 0.33 3.13 28.07
C ALA A 464 -0.41 4.40 28.53
N GLN A 465 -1.59 4.68 27.98
CA GLN A 465 -2.45 5.79 28.43
C GLN A 465 -2.94 5.59 29.87
N SER A 466 -3.34 4.37 30.25
CA SER A 466 -3.75 4.09 31.62
C SER A 466 -2.61 4.28 32.63
N GLU A 467 -1.38 3.95 32.22
CA GLU A 467 -0.19 4.10 33.06
C GLU A 467 0.19 5.58 33.21
N ALA A 468 0.09 6.36 32.12
CA ALA A 468 0.26 7.82 32.16
C ALA A 468 -0.79 8.52 33.03
N GLN A 469 -2.07 8.13 32.94
CA GLN A 469 -3.12 8.66 33.81
C GLN A 469 -2.90 8.29 35.29
N ALA A 470 -2.43 7.07 35.57
CA ALA A 470 -2.11 6.65 36.92
C ALA A 470 -0.96 7.48 37.51
N GLU A 471 0.07 7.78 36.71
CA GLU A 471 1.20 8.60 37.12
C GLU A 471 0.81 10.08 37.32
N ALA A 472 0.02 10.65 36.41
CA ALA A 472 -0.52 12.00 36.57
C ALA A 472 -1.38 12.12 37.86
N SER A 473 -2.19 11.10 38.16
CA SER A 473 -2.98 11.04 39.40
C SER A 473 -2.10 10.99 40.65
N ARG A 474 -0.96 10.28 40.62
CA ARG A 474 0.01 10.27 41.73
C ARG A 474 0.67 11.64 41.91
N GLN A 475 1.10 12.27 40.82
CA GLN A 475 1.70 13.61 40.86
C GLN A 475 0.72 14.67 41.39
N ALA A 476 -0.55 14.60 40.99
CA ALA A 476 -1.60 15.47 41.53
C ALA A 476 -1.83 15.23 43.03
N ALA A 477 -1.83 13.97 43.48
CA ALA A 477 -1.96 13.63 44.90
C ALA A 477 -0.77 14.14 45.73
N ASP A 478 0.46 14.01 45.22
CA ASP A 478 1.68 14.52 45.87
C ASP A 478 1.69 16.05 45.92
N ALA A 479 1.24 16.73 44.86
CA ALA A 479 1.09 18.18 44.83
C ALA A 479 0.05 18.66 45.86
N ALA A 480 -1.10 17.98 45.95
CA ALA A 480 -2.13 18.27 46.94
C ALA A 480 -1.62 18.07 48.37
N ALA A 481 -0.86 16.99 48.63
CA ALA A 481 -0.24 16.73 49.93
C ALA A 481 0.79 17.81 50.30
N SER A 482 1.62 18.24 49.34
CA SER A 482 2.57 19.34 49.52
C SER A 482 1.86 20.65 49.86
N HIS A 483 0.79 20.98 49.14
CA HIS A 483 0.01 22.19 49.39
C HIS A 483 -0.68 22.17 50.77
N ALA A 484 -1.24 21.02 51.17
CA ALA A 484 -1.81 20.85 52.51
C ALA A 484 -0.75 21.05 53.62
N SER A 485 0.46 20.53 53.43
CA SER A 485 1.59 20.74 54.35
C SER A 485 1.99 22.22 54.46
N GLN A 486 2.03 22.94 53.34
CA GLN A 486 2.30 24.39 53.32
C GLN A 486 1.22 25.18 54.06
N GLN A 487 -0.06 24.84 53.84
CA GLN A 487 -1.18 25.46 54.57
C GLN A 487 -1.10 25.19 56.07
N GLN A 488 -0.74 23.97 56.48
CA GLN A 488 -0.57 23.62 57.89
C GLN A 488 0.57 24.42 58.54
N THR A 489 1.66 24.63 57.80
CA THR A 489 2.81 25.43 58.24
C THR A 489 2.45 26.91 58.34
N ALA A 490 1.69 27.44 57.37
CA ALA A 490 1.19 28.82 57.40
C ALA A 490 0.22 29.03 58.57
N ALA A 491 -0.69 28.10 58.80
CA ALA A 491 -1.62 28.14 59.93
C ALA A 491 -0.89 28.07 61.28
N ALA A 492 0.14 27.23 61.39
CA ALA A 492 1.01 27.19 62.58
C ALA A 492 1.78 28.50 62.77
N GLY A 493 2.24 29.13 61.68
CA GLY A 493 2.88 30.45 61.70
C GLY A 493 1.93 31.54 62.22
N HIS A 494 0.71 31.61 61.68
CA HIS A 494 -0.31 32.55 62.14
C HIS A 494 -0.71 32.31 63.60
N ALA A 495 -0.86 31.05 64.02
CA ALA A 495 -1.11 30.71 65.42
C ALA A 495 0.04 31.15 66.34
N GLY A 496 1.29 31.04 65.87
CA GLY A 496 2.48 31.53 66.56
C GLY A 496 2.50 33.05 66.71
N VAL A 497 2.15 33.79 65.66
CA VAL A 497 2.02 35.26 65.71
C VAL A 497 0.90 35.68 66.66
N ALA A 498 -0.28 35.06 66.56
CA ALA A 498 -1.41 35.35 67.45
C ALA A 498 -1.10 35.00 68.93
N ALA A 499 -0.30 33.95 69.18
CA ALA A 499 0.18 33.62 70.52
C ALA A 499 1.22 34.63 71.03
N ALA A 500 2.09 35.13 70.16
CA ALA A 500 3.05 36.19 70.50
C ALA A 500 2.34 37.51 70.80
N GLU A 501 1.32 37.88 70.02
CA GLU A 501 0.48 39.06 70.26
C GLU A 501 -0.31 38.93 71.57
N ARG A 502 -0.89 37.76 71.86
CA ARG A 502 -1.51 37.48 73.17
C ARG A 502 -0.51 37.59 74.31
N GLY A 503 0.68 37.02 74.16
CA GLY A 503 1.74 37.15 75.16
C GLY A 503 2.19 38.60 75.37
N ALA A 504 2.29 39.38 74.30
CA ALA A 504 2.61 40.81 74.37
C ALA A 504 1.48 41.60 75.05
N ALA A 505 0.22 41.31 74.74
CA ALA A 505 -0.95 41.91 75.38
C ALA A 505 -1.04 41.55 76.85
N GLU A 506 -0.75 40.30 77.24
CA GLU A 506 -0.76 39.83 78.62
C GLU A 506 0.42 40.41 79.42
N THR A 507 1.59 40.58 78.78
CA THR A 507 2.73 41.31 79.35
C THR A 507 2.39 42.79 79.57
N ALA A 508 1.74 43.43 78.58
CA ALA A 508 1.28 44.80 78.69
C ALA A 508 0.21 44.96 79.78
N ARG A 509 -0.72 44.00 79.90
CA ARG A 509 -1.73 43.96 80.97
C ARG A 509 -1.08 43.80 82.35
N THR A 510 -0.11 42.90 82.48
CA THR A 510 0.63 42.68 83.74
C THR A 510 1.45 43.92 84.10
N ALA A 511 2.06 44.58 83.12
CA ALA A 511 2.75 45.86 83.32
C ALA A 511 1.77 46.96 83.75
N ALA A 512 0.57 47.01 83.18
CA ALA A 512 -0.49 47.94 83.58
C ALA A 512 -1.03 47.65 84.99
N GLU A 513 -1.22 46.38 85.36
CA GLU A 513 -1.62 45.96 86.72
C GLU A 513 -0.50 46.26 87.74
N THR A 514 0.77 46.09 87.36
CA THR A 514 1.93 46.46 88.19
C THR A 514 2.04 47.98 88.33
N ALA A 515 1.78 48.73 87.27
CA ALA A 515 1.74 50.19 87.31
C ALA A 515 0.55 50.70 88.14
N ALA A 516 -0.61 50.03 88.07
CA ALA A 516 -1.80 50.35 88.85
C ALA A 516 -1.62 50.04 90.34
N SER A 517 -1.01 48.90 90.68
CA SER A 517 -0.66 48.55 92.07
C SER A 517 0.47 49.43 92.62
N GLY A 518 1.43 49.83 91.78
CA GLY A 518 2.41 50.86 92.11
C GLY A 518 1.78 52.24 92.32
N ALA A 519 0.74 52.58 91.54
CA ALA A 519 -0.05 53.79 91.72
C ALA A 519 -0.91 53.73 92.99
N GLU A 520 -1.46 52.57 93.36
CA GLU A 520 -2.14 52.36 94.66
C GLU A 520 -1.17 52.47 95.84
N ALA A 521 0.07 51.99 95.71
CA ALA A 521 1.11 52.18 96.72
C ALA A 521 1.53 53.67 96.85
N LEU A 522 1.58 54.40 95.73
CA LEU A 522 1.78 55.85 95.71
C LEU A 522 0.55 56.63 96.23
N TYR A 523 -0.67 56.13 96.04
CA TYR A 523 -1.89 56.72 96.58
C TYR A 523 -2.04 56.49 98.09
N GLY A 524 -1.53 55.37 98.62
CA GLY A 524 -1.38 55.17 100.07
C GLY A 524 -0.39 56.16 100.73
N ASP A 525 0.62 56.60 99.98
CA ASP A 525 1.60 57.60 100.43
C ASP A 525 1.08 59.05 100.26
N LEU A 526 0.18 59.29 99.32
CA LEU A 526 -0.53 60.58 99.17
C LEU A 526 -1.50 60.86 100.32
N THR A 527 -2.12 59.84 100.93
CA THR A 527 -2.88 60.02 102.19
C THR A 527 -2.01 60.43 103.37
N ALA A 528 -0.75 59.98 103.42
CA ALA A 528 0.21 60.42 104.44
C ALA A 528 0.70 61.87 104.20
N ILE A 529 0.81 62.28 102.93
CA ILE A 529 1.12 63.66 102.55
C ILE A 529 -0.07 64.59 102.83
N ASP A 530 -1.31 64.16 102.57
CA ASP A 530 -2.51 64.95 102.86
C ASP A 530 -2.76 65.11 104.37
N GLU A 531 -2.51 64.06 105.18
CA GLU A 531 -2.52 64.18 106.64
C GLU A 531 -1.39 65.09 107.17
N ALA A 532 -0.18 65.05 106.60
CA ALA A 532 0.91 65.95 106.99
C ALA A 532 0.64 67.42 106.62
N VAL A 533 -0.02 67.67 105.48
CA VAL A 533 -0.43 69.02 105.07
C VAL A 533 -1.60 69.54 105.93
N GLN A 534 -2.59 68.69 106.25
CA GLN A 534 -3.67 69.07 107.16
C GLN A 534 -3.18 69.31 108.59
N LEU A 535 -2.20 68.53 109.08
CA LEU A 535 -1.57 68.75 110.39
C LEU A 535 -0.73 70.05 110.43
N THR A 536 -0.11 70.42 109.30
CA THR A 536 0.63 71.68 109.17
C THR A 536 -0.32 72.90 109.14
N TYR A 537 -1.46 72.78 108.46
CA TYR A 537 -2.51 73.82 108.48
C TYR A 537 -3.21 73.95 109.83
N ALA A 538 -3.47 72.84 110.52
CA ALA A 538 -4.04 72.83 111.87
C ALA A 538 -3.08 73.45 112.91
N ASN A 539 -1.78 73.14 112.83
CA ASN A 539 -0.77 73.74 113.71
C ASN A 539 -0.57 75.23 113.45
N ARG A 540 -0.69 75.68 112.20
CA ARG A 540 -0.63 77.11 111.86
C ARG A 540 -1.84 77.89 112.39
N ALA A 541 -3.04 77.32 112.31
CA ALA A 541 -4.24 77.92 112.90
C ALA A 541 -4.15 78.03 114.43
N ILE A 542 -3.54 77.05 115.11
CA ILE A 542 -3.30 77.09 116.57
C ILE A 542 -2.28 78.18 116.94
N VAL A 543 -1.22 78.34 116.15
CA VAL A 543 -0.20 79.38 116.36
C VAL A 543 -0.76 80.79 116.10
N ASP A 544 -1.59 80.96 115.08
CA ASP A 544 -2.24 82.25 114.77
C ASP A 544 -3.27 82.63 115.85
N VAL A 545 -4.00 81.67 116.41
CA VAL A 545 -4.91 81.91 117.56
C VAL A 545 -4.13 82.22 118.85
N ALA A 546 -2.98 81.57 119.09
CA ALA A 546 -2.13 81.86 120.24
C ALA A 546 -1.42 83.22 120.14
N LEU A 547 -1.03 83.65 118.93
CA LEU A 547 -0.48 84.98 118.66
C LEU A 547 -1.56 86.06 118.80
N THR A 548 -2.77 85.82 118.28
CA THR A 548 -3.89 86.78 118.39
C THR A 548 -4.33 86.96 119.85
N ASN A 549 -4.39 85.89 120.65
CA ASN A 549 -4.73 85.98 122.07
C ASN A 549 -3.62 86.64 122.92
N ASN A 550 -2.34 86.46 122.58
CA ASN A 550 -1.26 87.19 123.26
C ASN A 550 -1.17 88.66 122.84
N LEU A 551 -1.53 89.01 121.60
CA LEU A 551 -1.57 90.40 121.13
C LEU A 551 -2.72 91.19 121.79
N ILE A 552 -3.85 90.54 122.09
CA ILE A 552 -4.97 91.13 122.84
C ILE A 552 -4.60 91.38 124.31
N VAL A 553 -3.81 90.48 124.93
CA VAL A 553 -3.33 90.67 126.31
C VAL A 553 -2.28 91.80 126.41
N LEU A 554 -1.48 92.02 125.35
CA LEU A 554 -0.47 93.09 125.31
C LEU A 554 -1.01 94.47 124.90
N THR A 555 -2.21 94.55 124.31
CA THR A 555 -2.83 95.84 123.93
C THR A 555 -3.83 96.38 124.96
N THR A 556 -4.04 95.65 126.08
CA THR A 556 -4.96 96.04 127.15
C THR A 556 -4.26 96.33 128.50
N ARG A 557 -2.96 96.68 128.48
CA ARG A 557 -2.23 97.19 129.65
C ARG A 557 -1.40 98.42 129.31
#